data_AF-A0A397CJP7-F1
#
_entry.id   AF-A0A397CJP7-F1
#
_cell.length_a   1.000
_cell.length_b   1.000
_cell.length_c   1.000
_cell.angle_alpha   90.00
_cell.angle_beta   90.00
_cell.angle_gamma   90.00
#
_symmetry.space_group_name_H-M   'P 1'
#
loop_
_entity.id
_entity.type
_entity.pdbx_description
1 polymer ?
#
loop_
_entity_poly.entity_id
_entity_poly.type
_entity_poly.pdbx_seq_one_letter_code
_entity_poly.pdbx_strand_id
1 'polypeptide(L)'
;MGAVAATFGSCINIQTSIFGVYYYGLPSLPSNWALVDMICLEFLTQNSLLVLEDFTRFVIQQQGYVSLDLASAFYMLWWVHPEMVANSKGKPWVFLLSQGQLQLTRNLRLALFNWGG
;
A
#
# COMPACT_ATOMS: atom_id res chain seq x y z
N MET A 1 -4.69 -21.48 0.61
CA MET A 1 -3.89 -20.48 -0.14
C MET A 1 -4.68 -19.70 -1.21
N GLY A 2 -5.84 -20.19 -1.70
CA GLY A 2 -6.60 -19.48 -2.76
C GLY A 2 -7.29 -18.17 -2.33
N ALA A 3 -7.88 -18.11 -1.13
CA ALA A 3 -8.65 -16.95 -0.69
C ALA A 3 -7.79 -15.69 -0.49
N VAL A 4 -6.68 -15.79 0.24
CA VAL A 4 -5.76 -14.66 0.49
C VAL A 4 -5.21 -14.08 -0.81
N ALA A 5 -4.78 -14.94 -1.74
CA ALA A 5 -4.27 -14.51 -3.04
C ALA A 5 -5.34 -13.80 -3.88
N ALA A 6 -6.59 -14.29 -3.87
CA ALA A 6 -7.71 -13.65 -4.55
C ALA A 6 -8.07 -12.29 -3.92
N THR A 7 -8.02 -12.19 -2.59
CA THR A 7 -8.27 -10.93 -1.88
C THR A 7 -7.18 -9.89 -2.17
N PHE A 8 -5.91 -10.30 -2.24
CA PHE A 8 -4.84 -9.41 -2.71
C PHE A 8 -5.06 -8.94 -4.14
N GLY A 9 -5.47 -9.82 -5.05
CA GLY A 9 -5.83 -9.43 -6.41
C GLY A 9 -6.95 -8.39 -6.46
N SER A 10 -7.97 -8.54 -5.60
CA SER A 10 -9.07 -7.58 -5.47
C SER A 10 -8.59 -6.23 -4.93
N CYS A 11 -7.75 -6.24 -3.88
CA CYS A 11 -7.13 -5.04 -3.32
C CYS A 11 -6.32 -4.27 -4.38
N ILE A 12 -5.51 -4.98 -5.18
CA ILE A 12 -4.71 -4.40 -6.27
C ILE A 12 -5.60 -3.76 -7.35
N ASN A 13 -6.70 -4.41 -7.72
CA ASN A 13 -7.63 -3.86 -8.71
C ASN A 13 -8.27 -2.56 -8.23
N ILE A 14 -8.68 -2.50 -6.95
CA ILE A 14 -9.23 -1.28 -6.33
C ILE A 14 -8.16 -0.19 -6.24
N GLN A 15 -6.96 -0.53 -5.81
CA GLN A 15 -5.85 0.41 -5.74
C GLN A 15 -5.54 1.00 -7.12
N THR A 16 -5.52 0.17 -8.16
CA THR A 16 -5.27 0.60 -9.54
C THR A 16 -6.40 1.49 -10.07
N SER A 17 -7.65 1.27 -9.67
CA SER A 17 -8.76 2.14 -10.09
C SER A 17 -8.73 3.50 -9.38
N ILE A 18 -8.23 3.57 -8.14
CA ILE A 18 -8.12 4.80 -7.35
C ILE A 18 -6.93 5.66 -7.79
N PHE A 19 -5.75 5.05 -7.94
CA PHE A 19 -4.50 5.78 -8.15
C PHE A 19 -3.95 5.64 -9.58
N GLY A 20 -4.46 4.71 -10.38
CA GLY A 20 -3.83 4.31 -11.64
C GLY A 20 -2.61 3.42 -11.40
N VAL A 21 -1.77 3.29 -12.44
CA VAL A 21 -0.49 2.57 -12.34
C VAL A 21 0.60 3.57 -11.96
N TYR A 22 1.31 3.29 -10.86
CA TYR A 22 2.40 4.14 -10.38
C TYR A 22 3.57 3.29 -9.86
N TYR A 23 4.75 3.92 -9.77
CA TYR A 23 5.93 3.26 -9.22
C TYR A 23 5.88 3.22 -7.70
N TYR A 24 6.34 2.11 -7.11
CA TYR A 24 6.40 1.99 -5.67
C TYR A 24 7.16 3.17 -5.02
N GLY A 25 6.57 3.76 -3.99
CA GLY A 25 7.20 4.79 -3.16
C GLY A 25 6.67 6.21 -3.35
N LEU A 26 5.82 6.50 -4.33
CA LEU A 26 5.07 7.75 -4.36
C LEU A 26 3.74 7.52 -5.10
N PRO A 27 2.63 7.27 -4.38
CA PRO A 27 1.33 7.17 -5.03
C PRO A 27 1.02 8.48 -5.74
N SER A 28 0.52 8.37 -6.97
CA SER A 28 -0.27 9.42 -7.59
C SER A 28 -1.39 9.80 -6.62
N LEU A 29 -1.67 11.10 -6.51
CA LEU A 29 -2.81 11.53 -5.70
C LEU A 29 -4.11 11.00 -6.33
N PRO A 30 -5.04 10.48 -5.52
CA PRO A 30 -6.30 9.98 -6.03
C PRO A 30 -7.09 11.13 -6.64
N SER A 31 -7.76 10.88 -7.76
CA SER A 31 -8.65 11.86 -8.39
C SER A 31 -9.92 12.10 -7.58
N ASN A 32 -10.33 11.11 -6.78
CA ASN A 32 -11.44 11.19 -5.85
C ASN A 32 -11.04 10.71 -4.45
N TRP A 33 -10.84 11.65 -3.54
CA TRP A 33 -10.44 11.38 -2.15
C TRP A 33 -11.50 10.60 -1.35
N ALA A 34 -12.78 10.72 -1.70
CA ALA A 34 -13.86 10.02 -0.98
C ALA A 34 -13.72 8.49 -1.01
N LEU A 35 -12.93 7.94 -1.95
CA LEU A 35 -12.67 6.50 -2.04
C LEU A 35 -11.68 6.00 -0.98
N VAL A 36 -10.93 6.90 -0.33
CA VAL A 36 -9.89 6.58 0.66
C VAL A 36 -9.98 7.43 1.93
N ASP A 37 -10.94 8.36 1.99
CA ASP A 37 -11.25 9.18 3.16
C ASP A 37 -12.04 8.39 4.20
N MET A 38 -11.39 7.36 4.72
CA MET A 38 -11.89 6.43 5.74
C MET A 38 -10.72 5.75 6.42
N ILE A 39 -10.97 5.11 7.57
CA ILE A 39 -9.93 4.33 8.23
C ILE A 39 -9.71 2.98 7.53
N CYS A 40 -8.56 2.36 7.76
CA CYS A 40 -8.19 1.08 7.14
C CYS A 40 -9.25 -0.01 7.37
N LEU A 41 -9.77 -0.14 8.60
CA LEU A 41 -10.76 -1.17 8.91
C LEU A 41 -12.08 -0.98 8.13
N GLU A 42 -12.55 0.26 8.01
CA GLU A 42 -13.74 0.60 7.21
C GLU A 42 -13.52 0.24 5.74
N PHE A 43 -12.35 0.60 5.19
CA PHE A 43 -12.02 0.26 3.82
C PHE A 43 -12.00 -1.26 3.57
N LEU A 44 -11.37 -2.03 4.48
CA LEU A 44 -11.34 -3.48 4.36
C LEU A 44 -12.75 -4.07 4.42
N THR A 45 -13.62 -3.54 5.27
CA THR A 45 -15.00 -3.98 5.41
C THR A 45 -15.81 -3.65 4.16
N GLN A 46 -15.79 -2.39 3.72
CA GLN A 46 -16.56 -1.91 2.56
C GLN A 46 -16.19 -2.65 1.27
N ASN A 47 -14.94 -3.07 1.12
CA ASN A 47 -14.43 -3.73 -0.08
C ASN A 47 -14.34 -5.26 0.02
N SER A 48 -14.89 -5.87 1.08
CA SER A 48 -14.81 -7.33 1.30
C SER A 48 -13.38 -7.87 1.37
N LEU A 49 -12.47 -7.11 1.98
CA LEU A 49 -11.04 -7.41 2.10
C LEU A 49 -10.61 -7.80 3.53
N LEU A 50 -11.53 -8.06 4.46
CA LEU A 50 -11.22 -8.39 5.87
C LEU A 50 -10.26 -9.58 6.04
N VAL A 51 -10.14 -10.47 5.04
CA VAL A 51 -9.13 -11.53 5.02
C VAL A 51 -7.69 -10.97 5.12
N LEU A 52 -7.48 -9.69 4.78
CA LEU A 52 -6.19 -9.00 4.87
C LEU A 52 -6.00 -8.22 6.17
N GLU A 53 -6.92 -8.27 7.14
CA GLU A 53 -6.87 -7.42 8.34
C GLU A 53 -5.56 -7.55 9.12
N ASP A 54 -5.20 -8.76 9.55
CA ASP A 54 -3.97 -9.00 10.33
C ASP A 54 -2.72 -8.59 9.56
N PHE A 55 -2.73 -8.82 8.25
CA PHE A 55 -1.66 -8.41 7.36
C PHE A 55 -1.52 -6.89 7.31
N THR A 56 -2.64 -6.19 7.09
CA THR A 56 -2.67 -4.72 7.05
C THR A 56 -2.24 -4.13 8.38
N ARG A 57 -2.72 -4.70 9.50
CA ARG A 57 -2.34 -4.29 10.85
C ARG A 57 -0.83 -4.37 11.04
N PHE A 58 -0.22 -5.49 10.65
CA PHE A 58 1.23 -5.66 10.71
C PHE A 58 1.99 -4.62 9.87
N VAL A 59 1.60 -4.41 8.61
CA VAL A 59 2.29 -3.48 7.70
C VAL A 59 2.23 -2.05 8.22
N ILE A 60 1.05 -1.56 8.60
CA ILE A 60 0.86 -0.19 9.10
C ILE A 60 1.66 0.06 10.38
N GLN A 61 1.62 -0.88 11.34
CA GLN A 61 2.36 -0.75 12.59
C GLN A 61 3.88 -0.80 12.39
N GLN A 62 4.38 -1.65 11.48
CA GLN A 62 5.81 -1.72 11.16
C GLN A 62 6.34 -0.41 10.57
N GLN A 63 5.51 0.36 9.87
CA GLN A 63 5.90 1.66 9.32
C GLN A 63 5.75 2.81 10.34
N GLY A 64 5.35 2.52 11.59
CA GLY A 64 5.22 3.51 12.65
C GLY A 64 3.90 4.29 12.63
N TYR A 65 2.91 3.85 11.86
CA TYR A 65 1.56 4.44 11.91
C TYR A 65 0.77 3.94 13.12
N VAL A 66 -0.33 4.64 13.41
CA VAL A 66 -1.32 4.29 14.43
C VAL A 66 -2.04 2.95 14.12
N SER A 67 -2.91 2.49 15.02
CA SER A 67 -3.68 1.26 14.82
C SER A 67 -4.56 1.30 13.56
N LEU A 68 -4.95 0.11 13.08
CA LEU A 68 -5.84 -0.05 11.92
C LEU A 68 -7.14 0.75 12.04
N ASP A 69 -7.64 0.92 13.26
CA ASP A 69 -8.89 1.61 13.59
C ASP A 69 -8.77 3.14 13.56
N LEU A 70 -7.57 3.66 13.30
CA LEU A 70 -7.25 5.09 13.26
C LEU A 70 -6.47 5.49 12.01
N ALA A 71 -5.71 4.56 11.43
CA ALA A 71 -4.91 4.83 10.24
C ALA A 71 -5.80 5.03 9.02
N SER A 72 -5.49 6.04 8.20
CA SER A 72 -6.20 6.27 6.94
C SER A 72 -5.94 5.15 5.94
N ALA A 73 -6.99 4.71 5.24
CA ALA A 73 -6.92 3.74 4.16
C ALA A 73 -5.94 4.15 3.05
N PHE A 74 -5.75 5.45 2.83
CA PHE A 74 -4.75 5.97 1.90
C PHE A 74 -3.34 5.43 2.18
N TYR A 75 -2.90 5.46 3.44
CA TYR A 75 -1.56 4.98 3.81
C TYR A 75 -1.46 3.45 3.71
N MET A 76 -2.52 2.71 4.03
CA MET A 76 -2.55 1.27 3.78
C MET A 76 -2.33 0.98 2.30
N LEU A 77 -3.09 1.61 1.42
CA LEU A 77 -2.98 1.35 -0.01
C LEU A 77 -1.61 1.77 -0.55
N TRP A 78 -1.00 2.84 -0.01
CA TRP A 78 0.39 3.18 -0.31
C TRP A 78 1.32 1.99 -0.07
N TRP A 79 1.29 1.40 1.12
CA TRP A 79 2.21 0.33 1.51
C TRP A 79 1.87 -1.04 0.91
N VAL A 80 0.60 -1.32 0.62
CA VAL A 80 0.13 -2.60 0.05
C VAL A 80 0.18 -2.59 -1.49
N HIS A 81 1.24 -2.05 -2.07
CA HIS A 81 1.37 -1.89 -3.52
C HIS A 81 1.43 -3.23 -4.29
N PRO A 82 0.95 -3.29 -5.56
CA PRO A 82 1.01 -4.50 -6.38
C PRO A 82 2.41 -5.07 -6.55
N GLU A 83 3.43 -4.21 -6.72
CA GLU A 83 4.83 -4.66 -6.83
C GLU A 83 5.32 -5.34 -5.54
N MET A 84 4.89 -4.89 -4.36
CA MET A 84 5.24 -5.53 -3.09
C MET A 84 4.62 -6.94 -3.03
N VAL A 85 3.33 -7.06 -3.40
CA VAL A 85 2.62 -8.34 -3.43
C VAL A 85 3.24 -9.30 -4.46
N ALA A 86 3.54 -8.83 -5.67
CA ALA A 86 4.17 -9.65 -6.72
C ALA A 86 5.55 -10.19 -6.30
N ASN A 87 6.36 -9.33 -5.65
CA ASN A 87 7.70 -9.68 -5.21
C ASN A 87 7.74 -10.52 -3.92
N SER A 88 6.60 -10.68 -3.24
CA SER A 88 6.49 -11.40 -1.95
C SER A 88 6.68 -12.91 -2.04
N LYS A 89 6.52 -13.50 -3.23
CA LYS A 89 6.55 -14.96 -3.38
C LYS A 89 7.90 -15.53 -2.93
N GLY A 90 7.86 -16.34 -1.87
CA GLY A 90 9.04 -17.00 -1.31
C GLY A 90 10.01 -16.08 -0.54
N LYS A 91 9.60 -14.85 -0.20
CA LYS A 91 10.44 -13.89 0.52
C LYS A 91 9.79 -13.43 1.82
N PRO A 92 10.57 -13.18 2.89
CA PRO A 92 10.04 -12.59 4.13
C PRO A 92 9.47 -11.20 3.87
N TRP A 93 8.35 -10.85 4.51
CA TRP A 93 7.70 -9.54 4.33
C TRP A 93 8.61 -8.35 4.66
N VAL A 94 9.47 -8.50 5.66
CA VAL A 94 10.49 -7.49 6.04
C VAL A 94 11.44 -7.17 4.88
N PHE A 95 11.77 -8.16 4.05
CA PHE A 95 12.60 -7.94 2.86
C PHE A 95 11.90 -7.06 1.82
N LEU A 96 10.58 -7.17 1.67
CA LEU A 96 9.81 -6.41 0.68
C LEU A 96 9.60 -4.96 1.12
N LEU A 97 9.30 -4.76 2.40
CA LEU A 97 9.17 -3.44 3.00
C LEU A 97 10.48 -2.66 2.87
N SER A 98 11.64 -3.32 3.03
CA SER A 98 12.95 -2.68 2.82
C SER A 98 13.22 -2.32 1.36
N GLN A 99 12.79 -3.14 0.39
CA GLN A 99 12.84 -2.74 -1.04
C GLN A 99 12.01 -1.48 -1.30
N GLY A 100 10.85 -1.40 -0.65
CA GLY A 100 10.00 -0.22 -0.74
C GLY A 100 10.68 1.05 -0.24
N GLN A 101 11.35 0.98 0.92
CA GLN A 101 12.13 2.08 1.48
C GLN A 101 13.34 2.47 0.61
N LEU A 102 14.00 1.50 -0.01
CA LEU A 102 15.08 1.77 -0.96
C LEU A 102 14.58 2.51 -2.21
N GLN A 103 13.42 2.11 -2.74
CA GLN A 103 12.82 2.77 -3.90
C GLN A 103 12.35 4.19 -3.58
N LEU A 104 11.70 4.38 -2.41
CA LEU A 104 11.39 5.70 -1.83
C LEU A 104 12.63 6.59 -1.81
N THR A 105 13.72 6.09 -1.24
CA THR A 105 14.98 6.83 -1.11
C THR A 105 15.57 7.20 -2.48
N ARG A 106 15.53 6.29 -3.45
CA ARG A 106 15.96 6.57 -4.84
C ARG A 106 15.09 7.65 -5.49
N ASN A 107 13.77 7.53 -5.39
CA ASN A 107 12.84 8.47 -6.03
C ASN A 107 12.97 9.86 -5.41
N LEU A 108 13.07 9.97 -4.08
CA LEU A 108 13.34 11.23 -3.39
C LEU A 108 14.67 11.84 -3.80
N ARG A 109 15.72 11.02 -3.93
CA ARG A 109 17.03 11.48 -4.42
C ARG A 109 16.91 12.07 -5.82
N LEU A 110 16.27 11.37 -6.75
CA LEU A 110 16.06 11.85 -8.12
C LEU A 110 15.22 13.13 -8.16
N ALA A 111 14.16 13.23 -7.36
CA ALA A 111 13.32 14.42 -7.28
C ALA A 111 14.10 15.64 -6.76
N LEU A 112 14.90 15.47 -5.70
CA LEU A 112 15.73 16.55 -5.14
C LEU A 112 16.84 17.00 -6.10
N PHE A 113 17.48 16.08 -6.83
CA PHE A 113 18.50 16.44 -7.83
C PHE A 113 17.92 17.15 -9.05
N ASN A 114 16.71 16.78 -9.50
CA ASN A 114 16.04 17.44 -10.63
C ASN A 114 15.47 18.84 -10.28
N TRP A 115 15.33 19.17 -8.98
CA TRP A 115 14.82 20.47 -8.54
C TRP A 115 15.91 21.54 -8.37
N GLY A 116 17.18 21.16 -8.49
CA GLY A 116 18.34 22.04 -8.35
C GLY A 116 19.03 22.43 -9.67
N GLY A 117 18.39 22.21 -10.81
CA GLY A 117 18.91 22.50 -12.15
C GLY A 117 18.08 23.55 -12.89
#